data_AF-A0A645DL48-F1
#
_entry.id   AF-A0A645DL48-F1
#
_cell.length_a   1.000
_cell.length_b   1.000
_cell.length_c   1.000
_cell.angle_alpha   90.00
_cell.angle_beta   90.00
_cell.angle_gamma   90.00
#
_symmetry.space_group_name_H-M   'P 1'
#
loop_
_entity.id
_entity.type
_entity.pdbx_description
1 polymer ?
#
loop_
_entity_poly.entity_id
_entity_poly.type
_entity_poly.pdbx_seq_one_letter_code
_entity_poly.pdbx_strand_id
1 'polypeptide(L)'
;MKTISRRTINLTKIDRLNDISRDFVQNEDIDPLEAIGRLREVDTVKDYNQFVYFIGTAMASASFAYLIGGTGVLDFILTLIIATIGVIIYNKTLKLNQIPFFATLISSFSIAVLGNLLVEYGIIENSTSLVVGSIMPLLPGVSFIKGLRDLISGNLIAGVSRIVESCLIATAIAVGVGVVLDLTIRFGG
;
A
#
# COMPACT_ATOMS: atom_id res chain seq x y z
N MET A 1 -26.21 14.56 -5.35
CA MET A 1 -25.22 13.66 -4.70
C MET A 1 -23.83 14.17 -4.99
N LYS A 2 -22.97 14.31 -3.99
CA LYS A 2 -21.57 14.73 -4.19
C LYS A 2 -20.73 13.48 -4.50
N THR A 3 -20.19 13.39 -5.71
CA THR A 3 -19.35 12.26 -6.12
C THR A 3 -18.01 12.33 -5.37
N ILE A 4 -17.63 11.25 -4.70
CA ILE A 4 -16.33 11.17 -4.02
C ILE A 4 -15.25 10.95 -5.07
N SER A 5 -14.40 11.95 -5.31
CA SER A 5 -13.35 11.90 -6.35
C SER A 5 -12.11 11.12 -5.93
N ARG A 6 -11.83 11.02 -4.62
CA ARG A 6 -10.64 10.34 -4.09
C ARG A 6 -10.94 9.76 -2.71
N ARG A 7 -10.66 8.47 -2.52
CA ARG A 7 -10.71 7.80 -1.22
C ARG A 7 -9.29 7.50 -0.75
N THR A 8 -8.90 8.03 0.40
CA THR A 8 -7.63 7.76 1.07
C THR A 8 -7.89 7.32 2.51
N ILE A 9 -6.87 6.75 3.16
CA ILE A 9 -6.92 6.41 4.59
C ILE A 9 -5.94 7.33 5.30
N ASN A 10 -6.45 8.31 6.04
CA ASN A 10 -5.65 9.15 6.93
C ASN A 10 -6.21 8.95 8.34
N LEU A 11 -5.47 8.21 9.17
CA LEU A 11 -5.91 7.85 10.52
C LEU A 11 -6.09 9.08 11.41
N THR A 12 -5.27 10.12 11.24
CA THR A 12 -5.42 11.39 11.96
C THR A 12 -6.74 12.06 11.63
N LYS A 13 -7.16 12.06 10.36
CA LYS A 13 -8.48 12.58 9.97
C LYS A 13 -9.62 11.76 10.58
N ILE A 14 -9.47 10.43 10.63
CA ILE A 14 -10.46 9.53 11.24
C ILE A 14 -10.57 9.76 12.75
N ASP A 15 -9.44 9.89 13.43
CA ASP A 15 -9.36 10.16 14.87
C ASP A 15 -10.06 11.47 15.23
N ARG A 16 -9.72 12.57 14.53
CA ARG A 16 -10.37 13.88 14.70
C ARG A 16 -11.87 13.84 14.40
N LEU A 17 -12.27 13.10 13.37
CA LEU A 17 -13.69 12.90 13.05
C LEU A 17 -14.42 12.17 14.20
N ASN A 18 -13.76 11.18 14.80
CA ASN A 18 -14.31 10.39 15.89
C ASN A 18 -14.43 11.22 17.17
N ASP A 19 -13.43 12.07 17.47
CA ASP A 19 -13.50 13.04 18.57
C ASP A 19 -14.67 14.00 18.39
N ILE A 20 -14.81 14.62 17.21
CA ILE A 20 -15.93 15.52 16.90
C ILE A 20 -17.28 14.78 17.03
N SER A 21 -17.35 13.55 16.55
CA SER A 21 -18.57 12.74 16.66
C SER A 21 -18.94 12.43 18.11
N ARG A 22 -17.95 12.17 18.97
CA ARG A 22 -18.20 11.90 20.39
C ARG A 22 -18.60 13.18 21.12
N ASP A 23 -17.89 14.28 20.89
CA ASP A 23 -18.20 15.57 21.48
C ASP A 23 -19.61 16.05 21.12
N PHE A 24 -20.02 15.89 19.84
CA PHE A 24 -21.35 16.27 19.37
C PHE A 24 -22.48 15.46 20.00
N VAL A 25 -22.24 14.18 20.32
CA VAL A 25 -23.25 13.33 20.98
C VAL A 25 -23.27 13.55 22.50
N GLN A 26 -22.13 13.89 23.11
CA GLN A 26 -22.01 14.06 24.55
C GLN A 26 -22.41 15.45 25.05
N ASN A 27 -22.28 16.48 24.21
CA ASN A 27 -22.64 17.85 24.56
C ASN A 27 -23.88 18.26 23.78
N GLU A 28 -25.02 18.36 24.46
CA GLU A 28 -26.31 18.76 23.86
C GLU A 28 -26.31 20.20 23.34
N ASP A 29 -25.37 21.03 23.79
CA ASP A 29 -25.27 22.47 23.46
C ASP A 29 -24.41 22.79 22.22
N ILE A 30 -23.80 21.79 21.56
CA ILE A 30 -23.00 22.05 20.36
C ILE A 30 -23.92 22.38 19.19
N ASP A 31 -23.80 23.62 18.69
CA ASP A 31 -24.51 24.05 17.47
C ASP A 31 -24.07 23.18 16.27
N PRO A 32 -25.01 22.56 15.53
CA PRO A 32 -24.72 21.83 14.31
C PRO A 32 -23.85 22.60 13.30
N LEU A 33 -24.00 23.94 13.22
CA LEU A 33 -23.17 24.76 12.34
C LEU A 33 -21.71 24.81 12.81
N GLU A 34 -21.47 24.85 14.12
CA GLU A 34 -20.13 24.79 14.71
C GLU A 34 -19.47 23.43 14.44
N ALA A 35 -20.21 22.33 14.63
CA ALA A 35 -19.72 20.99 14.34
C ALA A 35 -19.34 20.83 12.85
N ILE A 36 -20.13 21.39 11.93
CA ILE A 36 -19.80 21.44 10.49
C ILE A 36 -18.55 22.27 10.23
N GLY A 37 -18.34 23.37 10.96
CA GLY A 37 -17.11 24.17 10.91
C GLY A 37 -15.89 23.33 11.27
N ARG A 38 -15.92 22.66 12.42
CA ARG A 38 -14.86 21.74 12.87
C ARG A 38 -14.59 20.61 11.88
N LEU A 39 -15.64 20.04 11.27
CA LEU A 39 -15.49 19.02 10.23
C LEU A 39 -14.76 19.53 8.99
N ARG A 40 -14.92 20.79 8.61
CA ARG A 40 -14.18 21.40 7.49
C ARG A 40 -12.69 21.57 7.81
N GLU A 41 -12.35 21.85 9.06
CA GLU A 41 -10.95 21.95 9.50
C GLU A 41 -10.23 20.60 9.40
N VAL A 42 -10.92 19.49 9.70
CA VAL A 42 -10.35 18.14 9.55
C VAL A 42 -9.90 17.87 8.12
N ASP A 43 -10.56 18.44 7.11
CA ASP A 43 -10.16 18.22 5.72
C ASP A 43 -8.83 18.92 5.37
N THR A 44 -8.47 19.96 6.12
CA THR A 44 -7.21 20.70 5.96
C THR A 44 -6.00 20.04 6.64
N VAL A 45 -6.22 19.01 7.46
CA VAL A 45 -5.15 18.26 8.13
C VAL A 45 -4.19 17.69 7.08
N LYS A 46 -2.93 18.11 7.16
CA LYS A 46 -1.87 17.69 6.23
C LYS A 46 -1.56 16.21 6.40
N ASP A 47 -1.28 15.56 5.27
CA ASP A 47 -0.70 14.22 5.28
C ASP A 47 0.71 14.24 5.89
N TYR A 48 1.18 13.08 6.35
CA TYR A 48 2.53 12.94 6.87
C TYR A 48 3.58 13.39 5.85
N ASN A 49 4.69 13.93 6.34
CA ASN A 49 5.83 14.26 5.49
C ASN A 49 6.26 13.02 4.68
N GLN A 50 6.52 13.21 3.39
CA GLN A 50 6.89 12.15 2.46
C GLN A 50 8.13 11.37 2.92
N PHE A 51 9.04 12.01 3.65
CA PHE A 51 10.19 11.36 4.26
C PHE A 51 9.80 10.32 5.32
N VAL A 52 8.87 10.67 6.21
CA VAL A 52 8.36 9.75 7.25
C VAL A 52 7.62 8.59 6.61
N TYR A 53 6.82 8.87 5.57
CA TYR A 53 6.14 7.84 4.80
C TYR A 53 7.11 6.83 4.17
N PHE A 54 8.19 7.31 3.52
CA PHE A 54 9.17 6.42 2.91
C PHE A 54 9.97 5.62 3.94
N ILE A 55 10.45 6.25 5.01
CA ILE A 55 11.18 5.53 6.07
C ILE A 55 10.30 4.49 6.73
N GLY A 56 9.06 4.84 7.09
CA GLY A 56 8.13 3.90 7.70
C GLY A 56 7.84 2.71 6.78
N THR A 57 7.65 2.98 5.48
CA THR A 57 7.39 1.93 4.49
C THR A 57 8.61 1.04 4.28
N ALA A 58 9.81 1.63 4.18
CA ALA A 58 11.06 0.89 4.06
C ALA A 58 11.25 -0.02 5.27
N MET A 59 11.20 0.55 6.49
CA MET A 59 11.40 -0.20 7.74
C MET A 59 10.40 -1.34 7.87
N ALA A 60 9.12 -1.10 7.61
CA ALA A 60 8.11 -2.16 7.62
C ALA A 60 8.45 -3.28 6.63
N SER A 61 8.83 -2.92 5.40
CA SER A 61 9.18 -3.88 4.34
C SER A 61 10.40 -4.73 4.70
N ALA A 62 11.45 -4.11 5.26
CA ALA A 62 12.64 -4.82 5.70
C ALA A 62 12.38 -5.73 6.91
N SER A 63 11.53 -5.31 7.85
CA SER A 63 11.06 -6.18 8.94
C SER A 63 10.26 -7.38 8.41
N PHE A 64 9.42 -7.20 7.38
CA PHE A 64 8.72 -8.32 6.75
C PHE A 64 9.67 -9.28 6.03
N ALA A 65 10.67 -8.77 5.29
CA ALA A 65 11.70 -9.63 4.67
C ALA A 65 12.44 -10.47 5.73
N TYR A 66 12.77 -9.86 6.86
CA TYR A 66 13.39 -10.55 7.99
C TYR A 66 12.49 -11.67 8.53
N LEU A 67 11.20 -11.41 8.74
CA LEU A 67 10.23 -12.40 9.22
C LEU A 67 10.06 -13.60 8.26
N ILE A 68 10.25 -13.39 6.96
CA ILE A 68 10.14 -14.43 5.92
C ILE A 68 11.42 -15.29 5.85
N GLY A 69 12.49 -14.88 6.53
CA GLY A 69 13.76 -15.62 6.60
C GLY A 69 14.96 -14.89 5.98
N GLY A 70 14.80 -13.62 5.56
CA GLY A 70 15.91 -12.76 5.15
C GLY A 70 16.68 -12.22 6.35
N THR A 71 17.41 -13.09 7.06
CA THR A 71 18.10 -12.74 8.30
C THR A 71 19.40 -11.96 8.09
N GLY A 72 19.88 -11.85 6.84
CA GLY A 72 21.09 -11.12 6.51
C GLY A 72 20.93 -9.62 6.75
N VAL A 73 21.93 -8.99 7.36
CA VAL A 73 21.98 -7.52 7.50
C VAL A 73 21.99 -6.85 6.12
N LEU A 74 22.64 -7.51 5.15
CA LEU A 74 22.68 -7.06 3.77
C LEU A 74 21.29 -7.10 3.13
N ASP A 75 20.56 -8.22 3.26
CA ASP A 75 19.17 -8.36 2.78
C ASP A 75 18.26 -7.30 3.36
N PHE A 76 18.41 -7.00 4.65
CA PHE A 76 17.65 -5.97 5.34
C PHE A 76 17.89 -4.59 4.71
N ILE A 77 19.14 -4.19 4.53
CA ILE A 77 19.51 -2.89 3.94
C ILE A 77 19.04 -2.81 2.48
N LEU A 78 19.24 -3.86 1.68
CA LEU A 78 18.80 -3.87 0.29
C LEU A 78 17.28 -3.83 0.17
N THR A 79 16.56 -4.51 1.07
CA THR A 79 15.09 -4.44 1.13
C THR A 79 14.61 -3.03 1.45
N LEU A 80 15.27 -2.30 2.37
CA LEU A 80 14.93 -0.89 2.64
C LEU A 80 15.00 -0.05 1.36
N ILE A 81 16.07 -0.23 0.59
CA ILE A 81 16.33 0.53 -0.64
C ILE A 81 15.32 0.14 -1.73
N ILE A 82 15.16 -1.15 -2.00
CA ILE A 82 14.29 -1.64 -3.08
C ILE A 82 12.81 -1.38 -2.77
N ALA A 83 12.37 -1.55 -1.53
CA ALA A 83 11.00 -1.18 -1.13
C ALA A 83 10.73 0.32 -1.35
N THR A 84 11.68 1.18 -0.99
CA THR A 84 11.57 2.63 -1.21
C THR A 84 11.47 2.96 -2.70
N ILE A 85 12.33 2.35 -3.52
CA ILE A 85 12.30 2.52 -4.99
C ILE A 85 10.96 2.02 -5.55
N GLY A 86 10.50 0.85 -5.13
CA GLY A 86 9.22 0.28 -5.53
C GLY A 86 8.05 1.21 -5.27
N VAL A 87 7.98 1.80 -4.07
CA VAL A 87 6.93 2.75 -3.70
C VAL A 87 7.04 4.06 -4.48
N ILE A 88 8.25 4.54 -4.78
CA ILE A 88 8.45 5.70 -5.65
C ILE A 88 7.92 5.41 -7.07
N ILE A 89 8.23 4.24 -7.63
CA ILE A 89 7.75 3.81 -8.94
C ILE A 89 6.23 3.71 -8.95
N TYR A 90 5.64 3.09 -7.92
CA TYR A 90 4.20 3.00 -7.74
C TYR A 90 3.55 4.40 -7.73
N ASN A 91 4.04 5.30 -6.88
CA ASN A 91 3.48 6.64 -6.73
C ASN A 91 3.60 7.49 -8.00
N LYS A 92 4.74 7.40 -8.72
CA LYS A 92 4.92 8.09 -10.01
C LYS A 92 3.99 7.53 -11.08
N THR A 93 3.89 6.21 -11.19
CA THR A 93 3.02 5.56 -12.18
C THR A 93 1.56 5.85 -11.92
N LEU A 94 1.14 5.84 -10.65
CA LEU A 94 -0.22 6.19 -10.25
C LEU A 94 -0.56 7.64 -10.58
N LYS A 95 0.41 8.57 -10.45
CA LYS A 95 0.22 9.98 -10.85
C LYS A 95 0.05 10.15 -12.37
N LEU A 96 0.69 9.31 -13.18
CA LEU A 96 0.63 9.38 -14.64
C LEU A 96 -0.65 8.77 -15.20
N ASN A 97 -0.97 7.54 -14.78
CA ASN A 97 -2.02 6.74 -15.41
C ASN A 97 -3.32 6.69 -14.58
N GLN A 98 -3.28 7.09 -13.30
CA GLN A 98 -4.41 7.03 -12.35
C GLN A 98 -5.03 5.64 -12.12
N ILE A 99 -4.40 4.58 -12.63
CA ILE A 99 -4.89 3.20 -12.53
C ILE A 99 -3.98 2.42 -11.56
N PRO A 100 -4.48 2.00 -10.38
CA PRO A 100 -3.71 1.25 -9.38
C PRO A 100 -3.14 -0.07 -9.92
N PHE A 101 -3.90 -0.79 -10.76
CA PHE A 101 -3.46 -2.03 -11.37
C PHE A 101 -2.13 -1.89 -12.12
N PHE A 102 -2.01 -0.90 -13.01
CA PHE A 102 -0.79 -0.66 -13.78
C PHE A 102 0.36 -0.16 -12.88
N ALA A 103 0.06 0.69 -11.90
CA ALA A 103 1.07 1.15 -10.95
C ALA A 103 1.67 -0.02 -10.15
N THR A 104 0.82 -0.95 -9.70
CA THR A 104 1.26 -2.15 -8.99
C THR A 104 2.02 -3.10 -9.90
N LEU A 105 1.57 -3.31 -11.14
CA LEU A 105 2.25 -4.18 -12.11
C LEU A 105 3.68 -3.69 -12.38
N ILE A 106 3.86 -2.41 -12.70
CA ILE A 106 5.18 -1.85 -13.03
C ILE A 106 6.10 -1.82 -11.80
N SER A 107 5.55 -1.48 -10.63
CA SER A 107 6.31 -1.45 -9.38
C SER A 107 6.78 -2.86 -8.98
N SER A 108 5.89 -3.84 -8.95
CA SER A 108 6.22 -5.23 -8.59
C SER A 108 7.19 -5.88 -9.59
N PHE A 109 7.02 -5.62 -10.89
CA PHE A 109 7.99 -6.03 -11.91
C PHE A 109 9.37 -5.43 -11.66
N SER A 110 9.44 -4.13 -11.38
CA SER A 110 10.71 -3.44 -11.12
C SER A 110 11.41 -3.95 -9.85
N ILE A 111 10.64 -4.21 -8.77
CA ILE A 111 11.14 -4.83 -7.54
C ILE A 111 11.76 -6.20 -7.84
N ALA A 112 11.05 -7.03 -8.61
CA ALA A 112 11.53 -8.37 -8.96
C ALA A 112 12.79 -8.32 -9.83
N VAL A 113 12.86 -7.42 -10.82
CA VAL A 113 14.06 -7.23 -11.66
C VAL A 113 15.25 -6.81 -10.80
N LEU A 114 15.09 -5.80 -9.95
CA LEU A 114 16.17 -5.34 -9.08
C LEU A 114 16.63 -6.44 -8.11
N GLY A 115 15.70 -7.20 -7.54
CA GLY A 115 16.02 -8.33 -6.67
C GLY A 115 16.81 -9.42 -7.39
N ASN A 116 16.42 -9.79 -8.62
CA ASN A 116 17.14 -10.81 -9.40
C ASN A 116 18.52 -10.33 -9.86
N LEU A 117 18.66 -9.06 -10.25
CA LEU A 117 19.97 -8.50 -10.60
C LEU A 117 20.97 -8.59 -9.44
N LEU A 118 20.52 -8.37 -8.20
CA LEU A 118 21.38 -8.52 -7.02
C LEU A 118 21.88 -9.96 -6.83
N VAL A 119 21.07 -10.96 -7.18
CA VAL A 119 21.48 -12.37 -7.17
C VAL A 119 22.49 -12.64 -8.28
N GLU A 120 22.24 -12.13 -9.49
CA GLU A 120 23.13 -12.30 -10.64
C GLU A 120 24.52 -11.70 -10.42
N TYR A 121 24.61 -10.56 -9.72
CA TYR A 121 25.88 -9.95 -9.30
C TYR A 121 26.51 -10.62 -8.07
N GLY A 122 25.91 -11.66 -7.50
CA GLY A 122 26.41 -12.38 -6.32
C GLY A 122 26.40 -11.56 -5.03
N ILE A 123 25.55 -10.53 -4.94
CA ILE A 123 25.43 -9.67 -3.75
C ILE A 123 24.58 -10.36 -2.68
N ILE A 124 23.55 -11.11 -3.09
CA ILE A 124 22.68 -11.91 -2.23
C ILE A 124 22.53 -13.32 -2.79
N GLU A 125 22.35 -14.31 -1.92
CA GLU A 125 22.17 -15.71 -2.34
C GLU A 125 20.77 -15.97 -2.92
N ASN A 126 19.74 -15.27 -2.41
CA ASN A 126 18.36 -15.46 -2.83
C ASN A 126 17.57 -14.15 -2.76
N SER A 127 16.82 -13.84 -3.82
CA SER A 127 15.98 -12.64 -3.91
C SER A 127 14.60 -12.79 -3.26
N THR A 128 14.19 -13.99 -2.85
CA THR A 128 12.82 -14.30 -2.42
C THR A 128 12.37 -13.46 -1.22
N SER A 129 13.14 -13.45 -0.13
CA SER A 129 12.80 -12.69 1.09
C SER A 129 12.74 -11.19 0.80
N LEU A 130 13.69 -10.68 0.00
CA LEU A 130 13.78 -9.29 -0.42
C LEU A 130 12.59 -8.88 -1.29
N VAL A 131 12.25 -9.68 -2.30
CA VAL A 131 11.14 -9.38 -3.22
C VAL A 131 9.82 -9.41 -2.47
N VAL A 132 9.57 -10.45 -1.65
CA VAL A 132 8.31 -10.56 -0.88
C VAL A 132 8.18 -9.45 0.15
N GLY A 133 9.27 -9.09 0.86
CA GLY A 133 9.25 -7.94 1.78
C GLY A 133 9.00 -6.62 1.07
N SER A 134 9.63 -6.41 -0.10
CA SER A 134 9.53 -5.15 -0.85
C SER A 134 8.18 -4.92 -1.54
N ILE A 135 7.45 -5.97 -1.92
CA ILE A 135 6.10 -5.85 -2.50
C ILE A 135 5.00 -5.65 -1.43
N MET A 136 5.31 -5.87 -0.15
CA MET A 136 4.32 -5.84 0.94
C MET A 136 3.49 -4.56 1.02
N PRO A 137 4.05 -3.34 0.79
CA PRO A 137 3.27 -2.10 0.79
C PRO A 137 2.23 -2.01 -0.33
N LEU A 138 2.37 -2.82 -1.38
CA LEU A 138 1.48 -2.83 -2.55
C LEU A 138 0.27 -3.75 -2.36
N LEU A 139 0.28 -4.58 -1.30
CA LEU A 139 -0.76 -5.58 -1.10
C LEU A 139 -2.11 -4.93 -0.78
N PRO A 140 -3.19 -5.34 -1.48
CA PRO A 140 -4.53 -4.79 -1.29
C PRO A 140 -5.26 -5.41 -0.09
N GLY A 141 -4.55 -5.82 0.98
CA GLY A 141 -5.12 -6.58 2.10
C GLY A 141 -6.22 -5.82 2.84
N VAL A 142 -6.00 -4.54 3.14
CA VAL A 142 -7.00 -3.70 3.83
C VAL A 142 -8.26 -3.50 2.97
N SER A 143 -8.11 -3.30 1.66
CA SER A 143 -9.23 -3.14 0.73
C SER A 143 -10.03 -4.43 0.60
N PHE A 144 -9.34 -5.59 0.55
CA PHE A 144 -9.97 -6.90 0.50
C PHE A 144 -10.81 -7.17 1.75
N ILE A 145 -10.23 -6.99 2.95
CA ILE A 145 -10.96 -7.18 4.23
C ILE A 145 -12.17 -6.23 4.31
N LYS A 146 -12.01 -4.97 3.90
CA LYS A 146 -13.12 -4.02 3.85
C LYS A 146 -14.22 -4.44 2.86
N GLY A 147 -13.84 -4.98 1.71
CA GLY A 147 -14.80 -5.51 0.73
C GLY A 147 -15.58 -6.70 1.28
N LEU A 148 -14.90 -7.64 1.94
CA LEU A 148 -15.53 -8.77 2.60
C LEU A 148 -16.47 -8.33 3.73
N ARG A 149 -16.05 -7.36 4.54
CA ARG A 149 -16.90 -6.77 5.58
C ARG A 149 -18.16 -6.14 5.01
N ASP A 150 -18.04 -5.37 3.93
CA ASP A 150 -19.19 -4.75 3.27
C ASP A 150 -20.15 -5.80 2.72
N LEU A 151 -19.64 -6.92 2.19
CA LEU A 151 -20.45 -8.04 1.71
C LEU A 151 -21.26 -8.67 2.86
N ILE A 152 -20.61 -8.95 4.00
CA ILE A 152 -21.25 -9.52 5.20
C ILE A 152 -22.32 -8.57 5.76
N SER A 153 -22.08 -7.25 5.70
CA SER A 153 -23.03 -6.23 6.15
C SER A 153 -24.17 -5.94 5.15
N GLY A 154 -24.28 -6.68 4.04
CA GLY A 154 -25.33 -6.53 3.04
C GLY A 154 -25.09 -5.45 1.97
N ASN A 155 -23.94 -4.75 2.00
CA ASN A 155 -23.54 -3.77 0.98
C ASN A 155 -22.88 -4.45 -0.23
N LEU A 156 -23.67 -5.25 -0.97
CA LEU A 156 -23.15 -6.14 -2.01
C LEU A 156 -22.37 -5.43 -3.13
N ILE A 157 -22.92 -4.33 -3.69
CA ILE A 157 -22.30 -3.61 -4.81
C ILE A 157 -20.92 -3.07 -4.41
N ALA A 158 -20.82 -2.45 -3.23
CA ALA A 158 -19.56 -1.90 -2.72
C ALA A 158 -18.57 -3.01 -2.33
N GLY A 159 -19.06 -4.09 -1.71
CA GLY A 159 -18.26 -5.23 -1.31
C GLY A 159 -17.62 -5.94 -2.51
N VAL A 160 -18.43 -6.34 -3.49
CA VAL A 160 -17.95 -7.00 -4.71
C VAL A 160 -16.97 -6.12 -5.48
N SER A 161 -17.28 -4.83 -5.65
CA SER A 161 -16.38 -3.90 -6.34
C SER A 161 -14.99 -3.83 -5.70
N ARG A 162 -14.91 -3.76 -4.37
CA ARG A 162 -13.62 -3.70 -3.65
C ARG A 162 -12.86 -5.03 -3.68
N ILE A 163 -13.58 -6.15 -3.58
CA ILE A 163 -12.96 -7.48 -3.67
C ILE A 163 -12.35 -7.67 -5.06
N VAL A 164 -13.11 -7.39 -6.13
CA VAL A 164 -12.63 -7.52 -7.51
C VAL A 164 -11.43 -6.61 -7.75
N GLU A 165 -11.49 -5.35 -7.33
CA GLU A 165 -10.35 -4.42 -7.43
C GLU A 165 -9.11 -4.96 -6.70
N SER A 166 -9.28 -5.49 -5.49
CA SER A 166 -8.19 -6.09 -4.72
C SER A 166 -7.63 -7.34 -5.39
N CYS A 167 -8.47 -8.20 -5.97
CA CYS A 167 -8.04 -9.36 -6.75
C CYS A 167 -7.23 -8.93 -7.98
N LEU A 168 -7.67 -7.91 -8.71
CA LEU A 168 -6.93 -7.38 -9.86
C LEU A 168 -5.54 -6.87 -9.45
N ILE A 169 -5.44 -6.14 -8.34
CA ILE A 169 -4.17 -5.66 -7.80
C ILE A 169 -3.28 -6.85 -7.40
N ALA A 170 -3.84 -7.88 -6.74
CA ALA A 170 -3.09 -9.09 -6.38
C ALA A 170 -2.58 -9.85 -7.63
N THR A 171 -3.40 -9.94 -8.67
CA THR A 171 -3.00 -10.51 -9.98
C THR A 171 -1.90 -9.67 -10.61
N ALA A 172 -1.94 -8.34 -10.53
CA ALA A 172 -0.87 -7.48 -11.04
C ALA A 172 0.47 -7.78 -10.36
N ILE A 173 0.48 -8.00 -9.04
CA ILE A 173 1.68 -8.39 -8.29
C ILE A 173 2.16 -9.77 -8.77
N ALA A 174 1.26 -10.75 -8.82
CA ALA A 174 1.59 -12.11 -9.23
C ALA A 174 2.18 -12.17 -10.64
N VAL A 175 1.60 -11.44 -11.60
CA VAL A 175 2.11 -11.35 -12.97
C VAL A 175 3.42 -10.57 -13.01
N GLY A 176 3.52 -9.42 -12.35
CA GLY A 176 4.71 -8.57 -12.37
C GLY A 176 5.94 -9.30 -11.82
N VAL A 177 5.80 -9.98 -10.70
CA VAL A 177 6.89 -10.79 -10.10
C VAL A 177 7.09 -12.09 -10.90
N GLY A 178 6.00 -12.79 -11.22
CA GLY A 178 6.05 -14.11 -11.86
C GLY A 178 6.71 -14.10 -13.24
N VAL A 179 6.47 -13.07 -14.05
CA VAL A 179 7.14 -12.92 -15.36
C VAL A 179 8.65 -12.81 -15.20
N VAL A 180 9.13 -12.05 -14.21
CA VAL A 180 10.57 -11.89 -13.98
C VAL A 180 11.19 -13.21 -13.53
N LEU A 181 10.55 -13.90 -12.58
CA LEU A 181 11.05 -15.18 -12.08
C LEU A 181 11.07 -16.26 -13.18
N ASP A 182 10.02 -16.36 -14.01
CA ASP A 182 9.98 -17.29 -15.15
C ASP A 182 11.10 -16.98 -16.16
N LEU A 183 11.36 -15.70 -16.43
CA LEU A 183 12.47 -15.30 -17.30
C LEU A 183 13.82 -15.71 -16.69
N THR A 184 14.06 -15.45 -15.40
CA THR A 184 15.31 -15.85 -14.73
C THR A 184 15.56 -17.36 -14.85
N ILE A 185 14.54 -18.18 -14.59
CA ILE A 185 14.64 -19.65 -14.68
C ILE A 185 14.97 -20.09 -16.11
N ARG A 186 14.37 -19.47 -17.13
CA ARG A 186 14.62 -19.83 -18.55
C ARG A 186 16.00 -19.40 -19.04
N PHE A 187 16.53 -18.29 -18.56
CA PHE A 187 17.85 -17.78 -18.95
C PHE A 187 19.01 -18.40 -18.16
N GLY A 188 18.74 -19.41 -17.32
CA GLY A 188 19.77 -20.26 -16.72
C GLY A 188 20.32 -19.78 -15.38
N GLY A 189 19.53 -18.98 -14.65
CA GLY A 189 19.74 -18.75 -13.21
C GLY A 189 19.33 -19.95 -12.36
#